data_AF-A0A7V3BNX5-F1
#
_entry.id   AF-A0A7V3BNX5-F1
#
_cell.length_a   1.000
_cell.length_b   1.000
_cell.length_c   1.000
_cell.angle_alpha   90.00
_cell.angle_beta   90.00
_cell.angle_gamma   90.00
#
_symmetry.space_group_name_H-M   'P 1'
#
loop_
_entity.id
_entity.type
_entity.pdbx_description
1 polymer ?
#
loop_
_entity_poly.entity_id
_entity_poly.type
_entity_poly.pdbx_seq_one_letter_code
_entity_poly.pdbx_strand_id
1 'polypeptide(L)'
;MAVEIGWQAGTAGRSAVWLMDHGRWLRHLFELEASNEEARAIVEEWAEKTESVEEFLEMMHLEGFIDLETFRHLLAEHAPLRRIWDRLREFCRDAGDIGEYPVTQIIVVPHPFPHDPAQAVLPQEYVTAALQAWERHEAGHAEALRTPTLGIVLADVGILVGRRLGLSQDQAVHFADWLVGAITGWSMGHGNDRTILRLEEAASRAAYGEPHRQGRAFCTPGFWAAYRPAIPAVVSLLKEII
;
A
#
# COMPACT_ATOMS: atom_id res chain seq x y z
N MET A 1 4.33 -12.66 -10.29
CA MET A 1 3.25 -13.67 -10.11
C MET A 1 2.18 -13.32 -11.11
N ALA A 2 1.48 -14.30 -11.70
CA ALA A 2 0.39 -14.02 -12.63
C ALA A 2 -0.68 -13.12 -11.99
N VAL A 3 -1.30 -12.26 -12.80
CA VAL A 3 -2.41 -11.41 -12.37
C VAL A 3 -3.67 -12.25 -12.27
N GLU A 4 -4.26 -12.35 -11.08
CA GLU A 4 -5.50 -13.09 -10.89
C GLU A 4 -6.69 -12.23 -11.35
N ILE A 5 -7.49 -12.76 -12.27
CA ILE A 5 -8.68 -12.07 -12.79
C ILE A 5 -9.92 -12.95 -12.69
N GLY A 6 -11.09 -12.31 -12.70
CA GLY A 6 -12.39 -12.97 -12.71
C GLY A 6 -13.34 -12.33 -13.70
N TRP A 7 -14.34 -13.12 -14.10
CA TRP A 7 -15.40 -12.70 -15.01
C TRP A 7 -16.74 -12.66 -14.29
N GLN A 8 -17.41 -11.51 -14.29
CA GLN A 8 -18.79 -11.36 -13.82
C GLN A 8 -19.73 -10.95 -14.95
N ALA A 9 -21.01 -11.26 -14.80
CA ALA A 9 -22.04 -10.69 -15.67
C ALA A 9 -22.04 -9.17 -15.47
N GLY A 10 -21.70 -8.45 -16.53
CA GLY A 10 -21.72 -6.98 -16.57
C GLY A 10 -23.08 -6.45 -16.99
N THR A 11 -23.12 -5.18 -17.35
CA THR A 11 -24.35 -4.54 -17.82
C THR A 11 -24.68 -4.91 -19.27
N ALA A 12 -25.98 -4.99 -19.60
CA ALA A 12 -26.46 -5.08 -20.99
C ALA A 12 -25.82 -6.18 -21.88
N GLY A 13 -25.63 -7.39 -21.35
CA GLY A 13 -25.06 -8.51 -22.13
C GLY A 13 -23.54 -8.46 -22.28
N ARG A 14 -22.86 -7.70 -21.42
CA ARG A 14 -21.41 -7.66 -21.31
C ARG A 14 -20.91 -8.56 -20.20
N SER A 15 -19.63 -8.91 -20.28
CA SER A 15 -18.88 -9.57 -19.21
C SER A 15 -17.86 -8.60 -18.65
N ALA A 16 -17.94 -8.35 -17.35
CA ALA A 16 -17.02 -7.49 -16.63
C ALA A 16 -15.77 -8.28 -16.24
N VAL A 17 -14.60 -7.73 -16.55
CA VAL A 17 -13.30 -8.20 -16.10
C VAL A 17 -12.99 -7.53 -14.76
N TRP A 18 -12.67 -8.36 -13.77
CA TRP A 18 -12.32 -7.92 -12.43
C TRP A 18 -10.94 -8.42 -12.04
N LEU A 19 -10.18 -7.58 -11.35
CA LEU A 19 -9.01 -8.02 -10.61
C LEU A 19 -9.44 -8.86 -9.40
N MET A 20 -8.73 -9.95 -9.15
CA MET A 20 -8.96 -10.86 -8.03
C MET A 20 -7.70 -11.03 -7.15
N ASP A 21 -7.91 -11.51 -5.93
CA ASP A 21 -6.84 -11.96 -5.01
C ASP A 21 -7.33 -13.14 -4.20
N HIS A 22 -6.70 -14.30 -4.40
CA HIS A 22 -7.03 -15.52 -3.69
C HIS A 22 -8.53 -15.85 -3.73
N GLY A 23 -9.15 -15.72 -4.90
CA GLY A 23 -10.58 -15.98 -5.12
C GLY A 23 -11.54 -14.85 -4.71
N ARG A 24 -11.04 -13.69 -4.26
CA ARG A 24 -11.87 -12.53 -3.91
C ARG A 24 -11.91 -11.50 -5.03
N TRP A 25 -13.09 -10.94 -5.30
CA TRP A 25 -13.30 -9.85 -6.26
C TRP A 25 -12.86 -8.52 -5.68
N LEU A 26 -11.97 -7.81 -6.37
CA LEU A 26 -11.37 -6.57 -5.84
C LEU A 26 -11.86 -5.33 -6.57
N ARG A 27 -11.61 -5.28 -7.87
CA ARG A 27 -11.77 -4.07 -8.66
C ARG A 27 -12.23 -4.41 -10.07
N HIS A 28 -13.30 -3.75 -10.47
CA HIS A 28 -13.73 -3.74 -11.85
C HIS A 28 -12.66 -3.05 -12.71
N LEU A 29 -12.19 -3.72 -13.76
CA LEU A 29 -11.23 -3.16 -14.68
C LEU A 29 -11.95 -2.55 -15.89
N PHE A 30 -12.69 -3.39 -16.64
CA PHE A 30 -13.43 -2.99 -17.83
C PHE A 30 -14.48 -4.05 -18.20
N GLU A 31 -15.37 -3.72 -19.14
CA GLU A 31 -16.38 -4.66 -19.67
C GLU A 31 -16.12 -4.99 -21.14
N LEU A 32 -16.33 -6.26 -21.50
CA LEU A 32 -16.27 -6.78 -22.87
C LEU A 32 -17.64 -7.33 -23.30
N GLU A 33 -17.88 -7.49 -24.59
CA GLU A 33 -19.08 -8.21 -25.05
C GLU A 33 -19.04 -9.68 -24.61
N ALA A 34 -20.10 -10.19 -23.98
CA ALA A 34 -20.11 -11.53 -23.38
C ALA A 34 -19.96 -12.66 -24.42
N SER A 35 -20.29 -12.40 -25.68
CA SER A 35 -20.16 -13.35 -26.78
C SER A 35 -18.76 -13.40 -27.40
N ASN A 36 -17.84 -12.53 -26.99
CA ASN A 36 -16.51 -12.43 -27.59
C ASN A 36 -15.51 -13.37 -26.88
N GLU A 37 -15.56 -14.66 -27.22
CA GLU A 37 -14.66 -15.68 -26.66
C GLU A 37 -13.18 -15.44 -26.98
N GLU A 38 -12.88 -14.83 -28.13
CA GLU A 38 -11.52 -14.50 -28.53
C GLU A 38 -10.92 -13.41 -27.62
N ALA A 39 -11.68 -12.33 -27.38
CA ALA A 39 -11.26 -11.29 -26.43
C ALA A 39 -11.04 -11.87 -25.03
N ARG A 40 -11.90 -12.79 -24.59
CA ARG A 40 -11.74 -13.47 -23.30
C ARG A 40 -10.44 -14.27 -23.23
N ALA A 41 -10.12 -15.05 -24.26
CA ALA A 41 -8.89 -15.83 -24.31
C ALA A 41 -7.64 -14.93 -24.25
N ILE A 42 -7.64 -13.81 -24.97
CA ILE A 42 -6.51 -12.85 -24.96
C ILE A 42 -6.34 -12.23 -23.56
N VAL A 43 -7.43 -11.85 -22.90
CA VAL A 43 -7.39 -11.29 -21.54
C VAL A 43 -6.85 -12.31 -20.53
N GLU A 44 -7.31 -13.57 -20.61
CA GLU A 44 -6.82 -14.66 -19.75
C GLU A 44 -5.33 -14.96 -20.02
N GLU A 45 -4.92 -14.99 -21.29
CA GLU A 45 -3.52 -15.20 -21.68
C GLU A 45 -2.60 -14.10 -21.13
N TRP A 46 -2.98 -12.82 -21.25
CA TRP A 46 -2.18 -11.73 -20.69
C TRP A 46 -2.16 -11.74 -19.17
N ALA A 47 -3.25 -12.11 -18.51
CA ALA A 47 -3.30 -12.24 -17.05
C ALA A 47 -2.32 -13.31 -16.55
N GLU A 48 -2.16 -14.41 -17.29
CA GLU A 48 -1.19 -15.48 -16.98
C GLU A 48 0.26 -15.06 -17.26
N LYS A 49 0.49 -14.30 -18.34
CA LYS A 49 1.84 -13.95 -18.81
C LYS A 49 2.47 -12.75 -18.12
N THR A 50 1.66 -11.81 -17.65
CA THR A 50 2.15 -10.57 -17.06
C THR A 50 2.52 -10.78 -15.59
N GLU A 51 3.56 -10.09 -15.15
CA GLU A 51 4.06 -10.20 -13.78
C GLU A 51 3.44 -9.16 -12.84
N SER A 52 2.77 -8.15 -13.41
CA SER A 52 2.18 -7.03 -12.68
C SER A 52 0.87 -6.55 -13.31
N VAL A 53 0.02 -5.94 -12.49
CA VAL A 53 -1.24 -5.33 -12.98
C VAL A 53 -0.98 -4.17 -13.94
N GLU A 54 0.14 -3.46 -13.81
CA GLU A 54 0.46 -2.36 -14.73
C GLU A 54 0.77 -2.85 -16.12
N GLU A 55 1.63 -3.87 -16.21
CA GLU A 55 1.96 -4.53 -17.48
C GLU A 55 0.69 -5.14 -18.09
N PHE A 56 -0.16 -5.78 -17.28
CA PHE A 56 -1.45 -6.27 -17.72
C PHE A 56 -2.32 -5.14 -18.31
N LEU A 57 -2.49 -4.03 -17.60
CA LEU A 57 -3.29 -2.89 -18.06
C LEU A 57 -2.70 -2.23 -19.30
N GLU A 58 -1.37 -2.19 -19.43
CA GLU A 58 -0.68 -1.72 -20.64
C GLU A 58 -1.01 -2.63 -21.83
N MET A 59 -0.96 -3.95 -21.64
CA MET A 59 -1.36 -4.90 -22.68
C MET A 59 -2.85 -4.76 -23.02
N MET A 60 -3.74 -4.59 -22.04
CA MET A 60 -5.17 -4.36 -22.31
C MET A 60 -5.41 -3.08 -23.12
N HIS A 61 -4.59 -2.05 -22.92
CA HIS A 61 -4.63 -0.85 -23.74
C HIS A 61 -4.11 -1.08 -25.16
N LEU A 62 -2.98 -1.77 -25.30
CA LEU A 62 -2.37 -2.09 -26.61
C LEU A 62 -3.24 -3.00 -27.46
N GLU A 63 -3.94 -3.95 -26.84
CA GLU A 63 -4.94 -4.82 -27.47
C GLU A 63 -6.27 -4.09 -27.76
N GLY A 64 -6.42 -2.84 -27.32
CA GLY A 64 -7.59 -2.01 -27.58
C GLY A 64 -8.81 -2.33 -26.74
N PHE A 65 -8.67 -3.13 -25.67
CA PHE A 65 -9.76 -3.43 -24.73
C PHE A 65 -10.10 -2.27 -23.82
N ILE A 66 -9.12 -1.42 -23.51
CA ILE A 66 -9.32 -0.17 -22.77
C ILE A 66 -8.71 1.01 -23.52
N ASP A 67 -9.41 2.14 -23.51
CA ASP A 67 -8.87 3.37 -24.07
C ASP A 67 -7.75 3.97 -23.19
N LEU A 68 -7.01 4.92 -23.75
CA LEU A 68 -5.88 5.57 -23.08
C LEU A 68 -6.32 6.33 -21.81
N GLU A 69 -7.56 6.83 -21.77
CA GLU A 69 -8.09 7.56 -20.62
C GLU A 69 -8.35 6.60 -19.45
N THR A 70 -9.00 5.46 -19.73
CA THR A 70 -9.26 4.37 -18.79
C THR A 70 -7.96 3.78 -18.28
N PHE A 71 -6.99 3.50 -19.16
CA PHE A 71 -5.66 3.04 -18.78
C PHE A 71 -4.96 4.04 -17.83
N ARG A 72 -4.94 5.33 -18.20
CA ARG A 72 -4.35 6.38 -17.36
C ARG A 72 -5.08 6.53 -16.04
N HIS A 73 -6.40 6.39 -16.01
CA HIS A 73 -7.19 6.47 -14.79
C HIS A 73 -6.84 5.32 -13.83
N LEU A 74 -6.86 4.07 -14.34
CA LEU A 74 -6.51 2.88 -13.56
C LEU A 74 -5.06 2.93 -13.06
N LEU A 75 -4.11 3.42 -13.87
CA LEU A 75 -2.74 3.64 -13.42
C LEU A 75 -2.63 4.80 -12.42
N ALA A 76 -3.32 5.92 -12.64
CA ALA A 76 -3.24 7.10 -11.78
C ALA A 76 -3.77 6.83 -10.36
N GLU A 77 -4.73 5.90 -10.22
CA GLU A 77 -5.22 5.45 -8.91
C GLU A 77 -4.14 4.75 -8.07
N HIS A 78 -3.18 4.06 -8.72
CA HIS A 78 -2.19 3.23 -8.03
C HIS A 78 -0.75 3.78 -8.08
N ALA A 79 -0.36 4.52 -9.12
CA ALA A 79 1.01 4.97 -9.33
C ALA A 79 1.58 5.81 -8.15
N PRO A 80 0.80 6.70 -7.51
CA PRO A 80 1.33 7.44 -6.37
C PRO A 80 1.39 6.59 -5.08
N LEU A 81 0.46 5.66 -4.86
CA LEU A 81 0.53 4.70 -3.74
C LEU A 81 1.72 3.75 -3.88
N ARG A 82 2.05 3.38 -5.12
CA ARG A 82 3.27 2.65 -5.46
C ARG A 82 4.52 3.43 -5.06
N ARG A 83 4.59 4.74 -5.27
CA ARG A 83 5.73 5.56 -4.80
C ARG A 83 5.88 5.51 -3.28
N ILE A 84 4.77 5.60 -2.54
CA ILE A 84 4.78 5.45 -1.08
C ILE A 84 5.28 4.04 -0.72
N TRP A 85 4.78 3.00 -1.38
CA TRP A 85 5.22 1.62 -1.17
C TRP A 85 6.70 1.42 -1.46
N ASP A 86 7.23 1.95 -2.55
CA ASP A 86 8.64 1.81 -2.90
C ASP A 86 9.55 2.50 -1.87
N ARG A 87 9.11 3.64 -1.32
CA ARG A 87 9.78 4.28 -0.18
C ARG A 87 9.74 3.41 1.08
N LEU A 88 8.59 2.82 1.39
CA LEU A 88 8.47 1.89 2.51
C LEU A 88 9.31 0.63 2.30
N ARG A 89 9.40 0.11 1.08
CA ARG A 89 10.25 -1.03 0.71
C ARG A 89 11.72 -0.71 0.88
N GLU A 90 12.16 0.47 0.43
CA GLU A 90 13.52 0.95 0.66
C GLU A 90 13.81 1.07 2.16
N PHE A 91 12.88 1.64 2.92
CA PHE A 91 12.98 1.82 4.35
C PHE A 91 13.04 0.49 5.11
N CYS A 92 12.29 -0.51 4.67
CA CYS A 92 12.23 -1.83 5.30
C CYS A 92 13.33 -2.79 4.84
N ARG A 93 14.16 -2.42 3.86
CA ARG A 93 15.10 -3.33 3.16
C ARG A 93 16.01 -4.13 4.11
N ASP A 94 16.40 -3.57 5.25
CA ASP A 94 17.29 -4.25 6.20
C ASP A 94 16.55 -5.25 7.10
N ALA A 95 15.23 -5.12 7.24
CA ALA A 95 14.38 -6.05 7.98
C ALA A 95 13.82 -7.17 7.09
N GLY A 96 13.71 -6.90 5.79
CA GLY A 96 13.25 -7.86 4.78
C GLY A 96 12.77 -7.16 3.52
N ASP A 97 12.69 -7.90 2.41
CA ASP A 97 12.00 -7.41 1.22
C ASP A 97 10.50 -7.63 1.37
N ILE A 98 9.75 -6.52 1.42
CA ILE A 98 8.28 -6.57 1.52
C ILE A 98 7.62 -6.89 0.17
N GLY A 99 8.41 -7.04 -0.89
CA GLY A 99 7.96 -7.39 -2.23
C GLY A 99 7.46 -6.20 -3.03
N GLU A 100 6.95 -6.50 -4.22
CA GLU A 100 6.36 -5.52 -5.11
C GLU A 100 5.05 -4.95 -4.56
N TYR A 101 4.65 -3.79 -5.10
CA TYR A 101 3.42 -3.11 -4.70
C TYR A 101 2.21 -4.04 -4.87
N PRO A 102 1.49 -4.37 -3.79
CA PRO A 102 0.43 -5.37 -3.85
C PRO A 102 -0.86 -4.69 -4.30
N VAL A 103 -0.96 -4.41 -5.61
CA VAL A 103 -2.13 -3.79 -6.25
C VAL A 103 -3.44 -4.47 -5.82
N THR A 104 -3.39 -5.80 -5.65
CA THR A 104 -4.53 -6.61 -5.27
C THR A 104 -4.94 -6.47 -3.80
N GLN A 105 -4.05 -6.00 -2.93
CA GLN A 105 -4.31 -5.90 -1.48
C GLN A 105 -4.69 -4.48 -1.05
N ILE A 106 -4.66 -3.51 -1.97
CA ILE A 106 -5.04 -2.12 -1.73
C ILE A 106 -6.21 -1.75 -2.64
N ILE A 107 -7.38 -1.60 -2.03
CA ILE A 107 -8.61 -1.24 -2.74
C ILE A 107 -8.93 0.22 -2.46
N VAL A 108 -9.01 1.03 -3.53
CA VAL A 108 -9.45 2.42 -3.44
C VAL A 108 -10.92 2.52 -3.83
N VAL A 109 -11.78 2.97 -2.90
CA VAL A 109 -13.24 3.01 -3.10
C VAL A 109 -13.85 4.37 -2.69
N PRO A 110 -14.95 4.80 -3.33
CA PRO A 110 -15.77 5.90 -2.84
C PRO A 110 -16.40 5.54 -1.48
N HIS A 111 -16.50 6.52 -0.58
CA HIS A 111 -17.16 6.34 0.72
C HIS A 111 -18.68 6.12 0.54
N PRO A 112 -19.37 5.26 1.34
CA PRO A 112 -18.89 4.37 2.40
C PRO A 112 -18.44 2.98 1.93
N PHE A 113 -17.56 2.36 2.72
CA PHE A 113 -16.87 1.12 2.36
C PHE A 113 -17.03 0.02 3.42
N PRO A 114 -17.06 -1.26 2.99
CA PRO A 114 -16.98 -2.41 3.90
C PRO A 114 -15.55 -2.59 4.42
N HIS A 115 -15.40 -2.90 5.71
CA HIS A 115 -14.10 -3.27 6.30
C HIS A 115 -13.76 -4.74 5.96
N ASP A 116 -12.62 -4.99 5.31
CA ASP A 116 -12.04 -6.32 5.15
C ASP A 116 -10.67 -6.37 5.84
N PRO A 117 -10.47 -7.18 6.89
CA PRO A 117 -9.17 -7.25 7.56
C PRO A 117 -8.06 -7.78 6.64
N ALA A 118 -8.35 -8.50 5.55
CA ALA A 118 -7.33 -8.99 4.65
C ALA A 118 -6.74 -7.91 3.73
N GLN A 119 -7.42 -6.77 3.56
CA GLN A 119 -7.10 -5.76 2.54
C GLN A 119 -7.05 -4.35 3.15
N ALA A 120 -6.22 -3.49 2.56
CA ALA A 120 -6.25 -2.07 2.84
C ALA A 120 -7.35 -1.43 1.97
N VAL A 121 -8.52 -1.17 2.56
CA VAL A 121 -9.62 -0.49 1.88
C VAL A 121 -9.55 1.00 2.18
N LEU A 122 -9.10 1.78 1.20
CA LEU A 122 -8.79 3.19 1.35
C LEU A 122 -9.82 4.09 0.64
N PRO A 123 -10.34 5.16 1.29
CA PRO A 123 -11.19 6.13 0.62
C PRO A 123 -10.42 6.87 -0.47
N GLN A 124 -11.00 7.01 -1.66
CA GLN A 124 -10.36 7.71 -2.78
C GLN A 124 -9.93 9.14 -2.43
N GLU A 125 -10.75 9.86 -1.66
CA GLU A 125 -10.45 11.20 -1.16
C GLU A 125 -9.21 11.23 -0.23
N TYR A 126 -9.04 10.20 0.61
CA TYR A 126 -7.93 10.12 1.56
C TYR A 126 -6.65 9.74 0.84
N VAL A 127 -6.74 8.80 -0.10
CA VAL A 127 -5.64 8.46 -1.00
C VAL A 127 -5.18 9.72 -1.72
N THR A 128 -6.07 10.42 -2.42
CA THR A 128 -5.72 11.64 -3.17
C THR A 128 -5.02 12.68 -2.28
N ALA A 129 -5.55 12.94 -1.08
CA ALA A 129 -4.95 13.89 -0.16
C ALA A 129 -3.60 13.42 0.43
N ALA A 130 -3.45 12.13 0.72
CA ALA A 130 -2.19 11.54 1.19
C ALA A 130 -1.09 11.64 0.14
N LEU A 131 -1.45 11.45 -1.12
CA LEU A 131 -0.52 11.54 -2.25
C LEU A 131 -0.04 12.98 -2.45
N GLN A 132 -0.95 13.95 -2.44
CA GLN A 132 -0.59 15.37 -2.50
C GLN A 132 0.32 15.79 -1.34
N ALA A 133 0.08 15.25 -0.15
CA ALA A 133 0.94 15.47 1.00
C ALA A 133 2.36 14.91 0.78
N TRP A 134 2.47 13.70 0.23
CA TRP A 134 3.77 13.08 -0.06
C TRP A 134 4.54 13.83 -1.16
N GLU A 135 3.90 14.21 -2.25
CA GLU A 135 4.52 14.96 -3.35
C GLU A 135 5.05 16.33 -2.88
N ARG A 136 4.29 17.01 -2.02
CA ARG A 136 4.74 18.27 -1.41
C ARG A 136 5.94 18.06 -0.51
N HIS A 137 6.01 16.94 0.22
CA HIS A 137 7.19 16.61 1.01
C HIS A 137 8.44 16.42 0.11
N GLU A 138 8.31 15.69 -0.99
CA GLU A 138 9.41 15.49 -1.96
C GLU A 138 9.85 16.81 -2.62
N ALA A 139 8.91 17.77 -2.78
CA ALA A 139 9.22 19.13 -3.23
C ALA A 139 9.85 20.03 -2.14
N GLY A 140 10.14 19.50 -0.95
CA GLY A 140 10.81 20.21 0.14
C GLY A 140 9.90 20.78 1.22
N HIS A 141 8.58 20.55 1.16
CA HIS A 141 7.64 20.97 2.20
C HIS A 141 7.49 19.90 3.28
N ALA A 142 8.47 19.81 4.20
CA ALA A 142 8.53 18.74 5.19
C ALA A 142 7.23 18.58 6.03
N GLU A 143 6.61 19.69 6.43
CA GLU A 143 5.33 19.71 7.17
C GLU A 143 4.15 19.04 6.44
N ALA A 144 4.26 18.82 5.12
CA ALA A 144 3.22 18.16 4.34
C ALA A 144 2.95 16.72 4.82
N LEU A 145 3.94 16.05 5.42
CA LEU A 145 3.73 14.72 6.00
C LEU A 145 2.82 14.71 7.23
N ARG A 146 2.51 15.88 7.84
CA ARG A 146 1.65 15.97 9.03
C ARG A 146 0.16 15.95 8.71
N THR A 147 -0.25 15.48 7.54
CA THR A 147 -1.66 15.41 7.18
C THR A 147 -2.33 14.17 7.79
N PRO A 148 -3.51 14.31 8.42
CA PRO A 148 -4.25 13.16 8.96
C PRO A 148 -4.57 12.10 7.90
N THR A 149 -4.87 12.54 6.68
CA THR A 149 -5.18 11.64 5.55
C THR A 149 -4.00 10.76 5.17
N LEU A 150 -2.77 11.28 5.22
CA LEU A 150 -1.58 10.47 5.04
C LEU A 150 -1.40 9.48 6.20
N GLY A 151 -1.66 9.90 7.44
CA GLY A 151 -1.63 9.00 8.59
C GLY A 151 -2.56 7.81 8.45
N ILE A 152 -3.79 8.03 7.96
CA ILE A 152 -4.77 6.97 7.70
C ILE A 152 -4.27 6.02 6.61
N VAL A 153 -3.82 6.54 5.47
CA VAL A 153 -3.30 5.71 4.37
C VAL A 153 -2.07 4.90 4.81
N LEU A 154 -1.15 5.50 5.58
CA LEU A 154 0.01 4.82 6.12
C LEU A 154 -0.33 3.78 7.18
N ALA A 155 -1.45 3.91 7.88
CA ALA A 155 -1.90 2.91 8.85
C ALA A 155 -2.28 1.60 8.12
N ASP A 156 -3.13 1.69 7.11
CA ASP A 156 -3.58 0.50 6.37
C ASP A 156 -2.46 -0.10 5.52
N VAL A 157 -1.68 0.75 4.82
CA VAL A 157 -0.49 0.28 4.08
C VAL A 157 0.56 -0.28 5.05
N GLY A 158 0.75 0.33 6.21
CA GLY A 158 1.69 -0.12 7.24
C GLY A 158 1.36 -1.51 7.78
N ILE A 159 0.08 -1.86 7.91
CA ILE A 159 -0.34 -3.22 8.30
C ILE A 159 0.10 -4.24 7.24
N LEU A 160 -0.09 -3.92 5.96
CA LEU A 160 0.37 -4.79 4.86
C LEU A 160 1.89 -4.96 4.89
N VAL A 161 2.64 -3.87 5.09
CA VAL A 161 4.10 -3.90 5.25
C VAL A 161 4.50 -4.82 6.42
N GLY A 162 3.86 -4.66 7.58
CA GLY A 162 4.14 -5.49 8.75
C GLY A 162 3.93 -6.99 8.49
N ARG A 163 2.82 -7.34 7.85
CA ARG A 163 2.55 -8.73 7.44
C ARG A 163 3.61 -9.28 6.48
N ARG A 164 4.05 -8.48 5.51
CA ARG A 164 5.13 -8.85 4.57
C ARG A 164 6.48 -9.06 5.27
N LEU A 165 6.70 -8.43 6.42
CA LEU A 165 7.85 -8.66 7.31
C LEU A 165 7.67 -9.89 8.24
N GLY A 166 6.59 -10.64 8.06
CA GLY A 166 6.26 -11.84 8.82
C GLY A 166 5.74 -11.54 10.22
N LEU A 167 5.11 -10.38 10.44
CA LEU A 167 4.39 -10.08 11.67
C LEU A 167 2.98 -10.70 11.64
N SER A 168 2.50 -11.11 12.81
CA SER A 168 1.09 -11.47 13.00
C SER A 168 0.18 -10.25 12.81
N GLN A 169 -1.14 -10.46 12.77
CA GLN A 169 -2.07 -9.35 12.57
C GLN A 169 -1.93 -8.25 13.62
N ASP A 170 -1.92 -8.62 14.90
CA ASP A 170 -1.83 -7.66 16.00
C ASP A 170 -0.47 -6.94 15.99
N GLN A 171 0.61 -7.70 15.76
CA GLN A 171 1.95 -7.14 15.61
C GLN A 171 2.03 -6.14 14.44
N ALA A 172 1.39 -6.44 13.31
CA ALA A 172 1.35 -5.56 12.13
C ALA A 172 0.57 -4.26 12.41
N VAL A 173 -0.49 -4.31 13.21
CA VAL A 173 -1.23 -3.12 13.65
C VAL A 173 -0.35 -2.22 14.53
N HIS A 174 0.37 -2.80 15.48
CA HIS A 174 1.31 -2.04 16.32
C HIS A 174 2.48 -1.46 15.51
N PHE A 175 3.00 -2.22 14.55
CA PHE A 175 4.01 -1.75 13.61
C PHE A 175 3.52 -0.54 12.81
N ALA A 176 2.30 -0.63 12.27
CA ALA A 176 1.70 0.44 11.49
C ALA A 176 1.50 1.72 12.30
N ASP A 177 0.99 1.62 13.53
CA ASP A 177 0.80 2.80 14.40
C ASP A 177 2.13 3.47 14.75
N TRP A 178 3.17 2.68 15.05
CA TRP A 178 4.52 3.22 15.23
C TRP A 178 5.07 3.89 13.96
N LEU A 179 4.89 3.26 12.79
CA LEU A 179 5.35 3.79 11.51
C LEU A 179 4.66 5.13 11.17
N VAL A 180 3.34 5.22 11.37
CA VAL A 180 2.56 6.45 11.20
C VAL A 180 3.10 7.54 12.14
N GLY A 181 3.34 7.21 13.40
CA GLY A 181 3.94 8.12 14.39
C GLY A 181 5.31 8.61 13.96
N ALA A 182 6.16 7.71 13.51
CA ALA A 182 7.53 8.00 13.07
C ALA A 182 7.57 8.96 11.86
N ILE A 183 6.65 8.77 10.90
CA ILE A 183 6.61 9.56 9.66
C ILE A 183 5.87 10.88 9.86
N THR A 184 4.65 10.82 10.36
CA THR A 184 3.68 11.92 10.33
C THR A 184 3.56 12.66 11.65
N GLY A 185 4.00 12.04 12.75
CA GLY A 185 3.76 12.50 14.11
C GLY A 185 2.36 12.23 14.65
N TRP A 186 1.47 11.64 13.86
CA TRP A 186 0.15 11.20 14.30
C TRP A 186 0.23 9.83 14.97
N SER A 187 -0.63 9.61 15.97
CA SER A 187 -0.92 8.28 16.47
C SER A 187 -2.35 7.95 16.06
N MET A 188 -2.55 6.74 15.54
CA MET A 188 -3.88 6.23 15.20
C MET A 188 -4.57 5.63 16.42
N GLY A 189 -3.85 5.49 17.54
CA GLY A 189 -4.36 4.94 18.79
C GLY A 189 -4.69 3.46 18.71
N HIS A 190 -4.14 2.75 17.72
CA HIS A 190 -4.34 1.31 17.57
C HIS A 190 -3.43 0.51 18.50
N GLY A 191 -2.24 1.04 18.81
CA GLY A 191 -1.37 0.51 19.85
C GLY A 191 -1.65 1.10 21.22
N ASN A 192 -1.32 0.35 22.28
CA ASN A 192 -1.23 0.96 23.61
C ASN A 192 0.05 1.80 23.72
N ASP A 193 -0.03 2.96 24.40
CA ASP A 193 1.07 3.93 24.53
C ASP A 193 2.36 3.29 25.02
N ARG A 194 2.26 2.31 25.93
CA ARG A 194 3.42 1.60 26.48
C ARG A 194 4.16 0.80 25.41
N THR A 195 3.46 0.17 24.49
CA THR A 195 4.05 -0.59 23.39
C THR A 195 4.73 0.36 22.42
N ILE A 196 4.05 1.43 22.01
CA ILE A 196 4.62 2.42 21.09
C ILE A 196 5.89 3.06 21.66
N LEU A 197 5.91 3.41 22.96
CA LEU A 197 7.11 3.93 23.63
C LEU A 197 8.27 2.93 23.61
N ARG A 198 8.00 1.63 23.82
CA ARG A 198 9.04 0.59 23.73
C ARG A 198 9.59 0.44 22.31
N LEU A 199 8.74 0.55 21.30
CA LEU A 199 9.15 0.52 19.89
C LEU A 199 10.01 1.75 19.55
N GLU A 200 9.63 2.94 20.03
CA GLU A 200 10.43 4.16 19.88
C GLU A 200 11.81 4.03 20.57
N GLU A 201 11.87 3.47 21.77
CA GLU A 201 13.14 3.23 22.45
C GLU A 201 14.03 2.22 21.71
N ALA A 202 13.46 1.12 21.21
CA ALA A 202 14.20 0.12 20.46
C ALA A 202 14.73 0.68 19.14
N ALA A 203 13.87 1.41 18.42
CA ALA A 203 14.25 2.12 17.20
C ALA A 203 15.41 3.10 17.44
N SER A 204 15.36 3.82 18.56
CA SER A 204 16.36 4.81 18.91
C SER A 204 17.71 4.23 19.25
N ARG A 205 17.73 3.18 20.07
CA ARG A 205 18.97 2.45 20.37
C ARG A 205 19.59 1.86 19.12
N ALA A 206 18.78 1.35 18.19
CA ALA A 206 19.28 0.76 16.95
C ALA A 206 19.88 1.80 16.00
N ALA A 207 19.26 2.97 15.88
CA ALA A 207 19.73 4.03 14.98
C ALA A 207 20.90 4.84 15.55
N TYR A 208 20.89 5.12 16.85
CA TYR A 208 21.80 6.09 17.49
C TYR A 208 22.68 5.51 18.60
N GLY A 209 22.49 4.24 18.97
CA GLY A 209 23.25 3.57 20.04
C GLY A 209 22.76 3.88 21.46
N GLU A 210 21.84 4.83 21.63
CA GLU A 210 21.30 5.24 22.93
C GLU A 210 19.81 5.59 22.85
N PRO A 211 19.06 5.57 23.98
CA PRO A 211 17.68 6.03 24.02
C PRO A 211 17.60 7.55 23.79
N HIS A 212 17.25 7.93 22.56
CA HIS A 212 17.05 9.31 22.13
C HIS A 212 15.61 9.54 21.64
N ARG A 213 15.06 10.74 21.81
CA ARG A 213 13.85 11.13 21.07
C ARG A 213 14.25 11.42 19.63
N GLN A 214 14.22 10.40 18.81
CA GLN A 214 14.41 10.54 17.38
C GLN A 214 13.25 11.40 16.86
N GLY A 215 13.54 12.55 16.25
CA GLY A 215 12.52 13.42 15.69
C GLY A 215 11.65 12.69 14.66
N ARG A 216 10.50 13.25 14.30
CA ARG A 216 9.62 12.72 13.25
C ARG A 216 10.19 13.02 11.86
N ALA A 217 9.81 12.27 10.84
CA ALA A 217 10.32 12.47 9.47
C ALA A 217 10.14 13.91 8.96
N PHE A 218 9.01 14.54 9.26
CA PHE A 218 8.74 15.93 8.88
C PHE A 218 9.66 16.96 9.57
N CYS A 219 10.29 16.63 10.69
CA CYS A 219 11.19 17.52 11.43
C CYS A 219 12.68 17.30 11.09
N THR A 220 13.04 16.22 10.39
CA THR A 220 14.42 15.73 10.38
C THR A 220 14.91 15.43 8.97
N PRO A 221 15.81 16.28 8.42
CA PRO A 221 16.51 15.97 7.18
C PRO A 221 17.27 14.64 7.31
N GLY A 222 17.12 13.75 6.33
CA GLY A 222 17.80 12.44 6.34
C GLY A 222 17.19 11.40 7.30
N PHE A 223 16.01 11.67 7.87
CA PHE A 223 15.28 10.74 8.74
C PHE A 223 15.29 9.30 8.22
N TRP A 224 14.95 9.11 6.94
CA TRP A 224 14.86 7.78 6.31
C TRP A 224 16.15 6.97 6.39
N ALA A 225 17.31 7.62 6.17
CA ALA A 225 18.60 6.95 6.26
C ALA A 225 18.97 6.66 7.72
N ALA A 226 18.69 7.59 8.64
CA ALA A 226 18.98 7.44 10.05
C ALA A 226 18.15 6.33 10.71
N TYR A 227 16.89 6.16 10.29
CA TYR A 227 15.96 5.20 10.88
C TYR A 227 15.94 3.83 10.21
N ARG A 228 16.60 3.66 9.07
CA ARG A 228 16.67 2.37 8.39
C ARG A 228 17.15 1.22 9.31
N PRO A 229 18.17 1.40 10.19
CA PRO A 229 18.58 0.39 11.16
C PRO A 229 17.55 0.10 12.26
N ALA A 230 16.54 0.97 12.44
CA ALA A 230 15.51 0.79 13.45
C ALA A 230 14.48 -0.26 13.07
N ILE A 231 14.20 -0.46 11.78
CA ILE A 231 13.12 -1.36 11.34
C ILE A 231 13.36 -2.80 11.79
N PRO A 232 14.55 -3.40 11.63
CA PRO A 232 14.81 -4.74 12.16
C PRO A 232 14.58 -4.83 13.68
N ALA A 233 15.03 -3.83 14.44
CA ALA A 233 14.87 -3.83 15.90
C ALA A 233 13.41 -3.75 16.33
N VAL A 234 12.60 -2.94 15.65
CA VAL A 234 11.15 -2.81 15.89
C VAL A 234 10.44 -4.12 15.54
N VAL A 235 10.74 -4.71 14.38
CA VAL A 235 10.16 -5.99 13.95
C VAL A 235 10.53 -7.12 14.91
N SER A 236 11.80 -7.22 15.31
CA SER A 236 12.26 -8.20 16.29
C SER A 236 11.56 -8.03 17.64
N LEU A 237 11.48 -6.80 18.16
CA LEU A 237 10.81 -6.53 19.42
C LEU A 237 9.33 -6.93 19.37
N LEU A 238 8.62 -6.60 18.29
CA LEU A 238 7.20 -6.98 18.12
C LEU A 238 7.00 -8.49 18.15
N LYS A 239 7.92 -9.26 17.54
CA LYS A 239 7.88 -10.74 17.56
C LYS A 239 8.11 -11.34 18.96
N GLU A 240 8.69 -10.58 19.88
CA GLU A 240 8.98 -11.03 21.26
C GLU A 240 7.88 -10.67 22.26
N ILE A 241 7.13 -9.58 22.04
CA ILE A 241 6.28 -8.98 23.08
C ILE A 241 4.77 -9.16 22.86
N ILE A 242 4.36 -9.62 21.68
CA ILE A 242 2.97 -9.92 21.29
C ILE A 242 2.95 -11.35 20.74
#